data_AF-A0A527C8B7-F1
#
_entry.id   AF-A0A527C8B7-F1
#
_cell.length_a   1.000
_cell.length_b   1.000
_cell.length_c   1.000
_cell.angle_alpha   90.00
_cell.angle_beta   90.00
_cell.angle_gamma   90.00
#
_symmetry.space_group_name_H-M   'P 1'
#
loop_
_entity.id
_entity.type
_entity.pdbx_description
1 polymer ?
#
loop_
_entity_poly.entity_id
_entity_poly.type
_entity_poly.pdbx_seq_one_letter_code
_entity_poly.pdbx_strand_id
1 'polypeptide(L)' 'MGDLLLLSPTQMRRIEPFFPRSHGVPRVDDRRVLSGILFVIRNGLRWRDVPAAYG' A
#
# COMPACT_ATOMS: atom_id res chain seq x y z
N MET A 1 3.11 -12.27 14.55
CA MET A 1 2.55 -11.29 13.60
C MET A 1 3.28 -9.97 13.85
N GLY A 2 4.27 -9.61 13.03
CA GLY A 2 4.92 -8.30 13.16
C GLY A 2 3.92 -7.20 12.81
N ASP A 3 3.99 -6.07 13.50
CA ASP A 3 3.15 -4.90 13.23
C ASP A 3 3.32 -4.51 11.76
N LEU A 4 2.29 -4.79 10.95
CA LEU A 4 2.28 -4.37 9.56
C LEU A 4 2.20 -2.85 9.55
N LEU A 5 3.14 -2.20 8.86
CA LEU A 5 3.00 -0.80 8.55
C LEU A 5 1.73 -0.65 7.71
N LEU A 6 0.71 -0.01 8.25
CA LEU A 6 -0.51 0.35 7.53
C LEU A 6 -0.67 1.87 7.61
N LEU A 7 -0.87 2.50 6.46
CA LEU A 7 -1.25 3.92 6.41
C LEU A 7 -2.47 4.15 7.29
N SER A 8 -2.52 5.23 8.05
CA SER A 8 -3.74 5.61 8.75
C SER A 8 -4.81 6.07 7.75
N PRO A 9 -6.10 6.03 8.10
CA PRO A 9 -7.16 6.56 7.23
C PRO A 9 -6.91 8.02 6.83
N THR A 10 -6.37 8.83 7.75
CA THR A 10 -6.03 10.23 7.50
C THR A 10 -4.88 10.39 6.51
N GLN A 11 -3.85 9.55 6.59
CA GLN A 11 -2.76 9.56 5.61
C GLN A 11 -3.27 9.11 4.23
N MET A 12 -4.10 8.06 4.19
CA MET A 12 -4.70 7.56 2.95
C MET A 12 -5.51 8.65 2.22
N ARG A 13 -6.36 9.39 2.96
CA ARG A 13 -7.14 10.50 2.41
C ARG A 13 -6.30 11.62 1.80
N ARG A 14 -5.06 11.79 2.26
CA ARG A 14 -4.13 12.78 1.66
C ARG A 14 -3.60 12.32 0.30
N ILE A 15 -3.55 11.01 0.05
CA ILE A 15 -2.97 10.40 -1.16
C ILE A 15 -4.07 10.14 -2.22
N GLU A 16 -5.26 9.77 -1.77
CA GLU A 16 -6.42 9.41 -2.63
C GLU A 16 -6.71 10.40 -3.78
N PRO A 17 -6.61 11.74 -3.63
CA PRO A 17 -6.86 12.68 -4.72
C PRO A 17 -5.90 12.55 -5.90
N PHE A 18 -4.73 11.95 -5.71
CA PHE A 18 -3.69 11.79 -6.73
C PHE A 18 -3.83 10.49 -7.51
N PHE A 19 -4.85 9.68 -7.22
CA PHE A 19 -5.02 8.41 -7.88
C PHE A 19 -5.51 8.58 -9.33
N PRO A 20 -4.93 7.83 -10.29
CA PRO A 20 -5.38 7.85 -11.68
C PRO A 20 -6.80 7.29 -11.79
N ARG A 21 -7.58 7.71 -12.77
CA ARG A 21 -8.91 7.12 -13.01
C ARG A 21 -8.77 5.62 -13.28
N SER A 22 -9.67 4.80 -12.73
CA SER A 22 -9.70 3.37 -13.06
C SER A 22 -10.16 3.20 -14.51
N HIS A 23 -9.46 2.34 -15.26
CA HIS A 23 -9.75 2.03 -16.67
C HIS A 23 -10.61 0.75 -16.82
N GLY A 24 -11.60 0.57 -15.93
CA GLY A 24 -12.52 -0.58 -15.98
C GLY A 24 -12.06 -1.82 -15.23
N VAL A 25 -10.86 -1.79 -14.63
CA VAL A 25 -10.39 -2.83 -13.69
C VAL A 25 -10.67 -2.37 -12.25
N PRO A 26 -11.41 -3.15 -11.45
CA PRO A 26 -11.62 -2.83 -10.04
C PRO A 26 -10.30 -2.67 -9.30
N ARG A 27 -10.17 -1.62 -8.49
CA ARG A 27 -9.01 -1.49 -7.62
C ARG A 27 -9.10 -2.52 -6.49
N VAL A 28 -7.97 -3.14 -6.19
CA VAL A 28 -7.77 -3.86 -4.92
C VAL A 28 -7.70 -2.85 -3.76
N ASP A 29 -7.54 -3.32 -2.53
CA ASP A 29 -7.39 -2.45 -1.35
C ASP A 29 -6.17 -1.53 -1.49
N ASP A 30 -6.40 -0.31 -1.97
CA ASP A 30 -5.38 0.69 -2.26
C ASP A 30 -4.56 1.02 -1.01
N ARG A 31 -5.18 1.02 0.17
CA ARG A 31 -4.51 1.31 1.44
C ARG A 31 -3.50 0.21 1.76
N ARG A 32 -3.89 -1.04 1.58
CA ARG A 32 -3.00 -2.20 1.79
C ARG A 32 -1.85 -2.20 0.79
N VAL A 33 -2.13 -1.96 -0.50
CA VAL A 33 -1.10 -1.90 -1.56
C VAL A 33 -0.07 -0.80 -1.27
N LEU A 34 -0.52 0.45 -1.06
CA LEU A 34 0.38 1.55 -0.76
C LEU A 34 1.20 1.33 0.51
N SER A 35 0.61 0.70 1.52
CA SER A 35 1.30 0.37 2.75
C SER A 35 2.43 -0.64 2.52
N GLY A 36 2.22 -1.63 1.64
CA GLY A 36 3.27 -2.56 1.21
C GLY A 36 4.40 -1.87 0.44
N ILE A 37 4.06 -0.93 -0.46
CA ILE A 37 5.06 -0.11 -1.17
C ILE A 37 5.93 0.67 -0.19
N LEU A 38 5.31 1.34 0.78
CA LEU A 38 6.03 2.10 1.80
C LEU A 38 6.88 1.20 2.71
N PHE A 39 6.40 -0.01 3.02
CA PHE A 39 7.17 -0.99 3.77
C PHE A 39 8.47 -1.36 3.04
N VAL A 40 8.42 -1.59 1.72
CA VAL A 40 9.62 -1.85 0.90
C VAL A 40 10.58 -0.68 0.94
N ILE A 41 10.09 0.53 0.67
CA ILE A 41 10.93 1.74 0.60
C ILE A 41 11.58 2.03 1.95
N ARG A 42 10.83 1.91 3.05
CA ARG A 42 11.31 2.20 4.40
C ARG A 42 12.41 1.23 4.85
N ASN A 43 12.32 -0.03 4.45
CA ASN A 43 13.23 -1.08 4.90
C ASN A 43 14.31 -1.44 3.86
N GLY A 44 14.29 -0.85 2.66
CA GLY A 44 15.24 -1.15 1.59
C GLY A 44 15.16 -2.59 1.07
N LEU A 45 13.97 -3.20 1.10
CA LEU A 45 13.77 -4.61 0.79
C LEU A 45 13.56 -4.86 -0.71
N ARG A 46 13.64 -6.12 -1.13
CA ARG A 46 13.14 -6.54 -2.45
C ARG A 46 11.65 -6.81 -2.36
N TRP A 47 10.93 -6.65 -3.47
CA TRP A 47 9.49 -6.93 -3.55
C TRP A 47 9.11 -8.36 -3.15
N ARG A 48 9.97 -9.35 -3.45
CA ARG A 48 9.76 -10.76 -3.08
C ARG A 48 9.78 -11.00 -1.57
N ASP A 49 10.38 -10.07 -0.81
CA ASP A 49 10.52 -10.18 0.64
C ASP A 49 9.39 -9.45 1.38
N VAL A 50 8.40 -8.91 0.65
CA VAL A 50 7.22 -8.26 1.21
C VAL A 50 6.32 -9.31 1.88
N PRO A 51 5.80 -9.04 3.09
CA PRO A 51 4.82 -9.92 3.72
C PRO A 51 3.61 -10.16 2.82
N ALA A 52 3.19 -11.43 2.68
CA ALA A 52 2.01 -11.83 1.91
C ALA A 52 0.70 -11.14 2.39
N ALA A 53 0.70 -10.62 3.62
CA ALA A 53 -0.40 -9.82 4.15
C ALA A 53 -0.60 -8.47 3.43
N TYR A 54 0.31 -8.05 2.54
CA TYR A 54 0.12 -6.86 1.68
C TYR A 54 -0.48 -7.18 0.30
N GLY A 55 -0.48 -8.44 -0.14
CA GLY A 55 -1.09 -8.85 -1.40
C GLY A 55 -0.42 -10.09 -1.94
#